data_AF-A0A3P9AR50-F1
#
_entry.id   AF-A0A3P9AR50-F1
#
_cell.length_a   1.000
_cell.length_b   1.000
_cell.length_c   1.000
_cell.angle_alpha   90.00
_cell.angle_beta   90.00
_cell.angle_gamma   90.00
#
_symmetry.space_group_name_H-M   'P 1'
#
loop_
_entity.id
_entity.type
_entity.pdbx_description
1 polymer ?
#
loop_
_entity_poly.entity_id
_entity_poly.type
_entity_poly.pdbx_seq_one_letter_code
_entity_poly.pdbx_strand_id
1 'polypeptide(L)'
;MDALLSLLFSSEEEELYMLDRMAYFMFLMAACTFITLLFENVPYGRYATSKYGFPVNARFAWFVQELPALLLPMCLLLWTSSSKTSLLPNQLLIAMYFLHYVQRACIYPFLIRGGKPTPFASFALAFVFCCYNGFMQIRYLSHYAEYPAYWVTHPCFLIGSVLWFVGWFINVQSDHILRNLRKPGETGYKVPKGGMFEYVSGANFLGEITEWAGFTLAGHSVHSAAFAIFTAVVLASRAVAHHKWYLAKFEDYPKSRKVLIPFLF
;
A
#
# COMPACT_ATOMS: atom_id res chain seq x y z
N MET A 1 8.41 -3.04 -24.61
CA MET A 1 8.60 -3.84 -23.37
C MET A 1 8.63 -5.32 -23.72
N ASP A 2 7.76 -5.78 -24.62
CA ASP A 2 7.75 -7.17 -25.12
C ASP A 2 9.13 -7.70 -25.55
N ALA A 3 9.90 -6.94 -26.34
CA ALA A 3 11.26 -7.35 -26.75
C ALA A 3 12.25 -7.50 -25.57
N LEU A 4 12.04 -6.77 -24.47
CA LEU A 4 12.85 -6.88 -23.26
C LEU A 4 12.39 -8.05 -22.40
N LEU A 5 11.07 -8.29 -22.30
CA LEU A 5 10.52 -9.45 -21.62
C LEU A 5 10.87 -10.76 -22.34
N SER A 6 10.87 -10.78 -23.68
CA SER A 6 11.29 -11.94 -24.47
C SER A 6 12.80 -12.24 -24.38
N LEU A 7 13.61 -11.27 -23.92
CA LEU A 7 15.01 -11.50 -23.58
C LEU A 7 15.18 -12.07 -22.16
N LEU A 8 14.21 -11.82 -21.28
CA LEU A 8 14.22 -12.25 -19.88
C LEU A 8 13.53 -13.60 -19.68
N PHE A 9 12.50 -13.91 -20.48
CA PHE A 9 11.68 -15.10 -20.39
C PHE A 9 11.61 -15.81 -21.73
N SER A 10 11.84 -17.12 -21.71
CA SER A 10 11.79 -17.98 -22.89
C SER A 10 10.36 -18.40 -23.26
N SER A 11 9.41 -18.32 -22.32
CA SER A 11 7.99 -18.63 -22.54
C SER A 11 7.05 -17.86 -21.59
N GLU A 12 5.76 -17.80 -21.94
CA GLU A 12 4.73 -17.24 -21.07
C GLU A 12 4.55 -18.03 -19.75
N GLU A 13 4.77 -19.36 -19.80
CA GLU A 13 4.74 -20.22 -18.62
C GLU A 13 5.88 -19.91 -17.65
N GLU A 14 7.08 -19.64 -18.18
CA GLU A 14 8.24 -19.25 -17.36
C GLU A 14 8.00 -17.90 -16.67
N GLU A 15 7.43 -16.93 -17.39
CA GLU A 15 7.08 -15.63 -16.81
C GLU A 15 6.01 -15.76 -15.72
N LEU A 16 4.93 -16.52 -15.95
CA LEU A 16 3.92 -16.77 -14.91
C LEU A 16 4.52 -17.46 -13.68
N TYR A 17 5.35 -18.47 -13.89
CA TYR A 17 6.04 -19.15 -12.80
C TYR A 17 6.93 -18.19 -11.99
N MET A 18 7.60 -17.26 -12.66
CA MET A 18 8.39 -16.22 -12.00
C MET A 18 7.51 -15.24 -11.20
N LEU A 19 6.35 -14.83 -11.72
CA LEU A 19 5.38 -14.02 -10.98
C LEU A 19 4.89 -14.74 -9.71
N ASP A 20 4.57 -16.03 -9.79
CA ASP A 20 4.17 -16.84 -8.63
C ASP A 20 5.31 -16.91 -7.60
N ARG A 21 6.56 -17.12 -8.05
CA ARG A 21 7.75 -17.08 -7.18
C ARG A 21 7.94 -15.72 -6.53
N MET A 22 7.61 -14.63 -7.23
CA MET A 22 7.62 -13.30 -6.63
C MET A 22 6.58 -13.21 -5.50
N ALA A 23 5.36 -13.67 -5.71
CA ALA A 23 4.32 -13.66 -4.67
C ALA A 23 4.74 -14.49 -3.44
N TYR A 24 5.28 -15.69 -3.62
CA TYR A 24 5.78 -16.52 -2.53
C TYR A 24 6.98 -15.91 -1.80
N PHE A 25 7.88 -15.25 -2.54
CA PHE A 25 8.97 -14.51 -1.92
C PHE A 25 8.44 -13.33 -1.10
N MET A 26 7.41 -12.62 -1.58
CA MET A 26 6.79 -11.54 -0.81
C MET A 26 6.13 -12.05 0.49
N PHE A 27 5.53 -13.24 0.50
CA PHE A 27 5.07 -13.87 1.75
C PHE A 27 6.22 -14.14 2.73
N LEU A 28 7.34 -14.68 2.24
CA LEU A 28 8.53 -14.87 3.06
C LEU A 28 9.04 -13.53 3.61
N MET A 29 9.09 -12.50 2.76
CA MET A 29 9.47 -11.15 3.18
C MET A 29 8.51 -10.55 4.19
N ALA A 30 7.21 -10.83 4.09
CA ALA A 30 6.22 -10.42 5.09
C ALA A 30 6.50 -11.09 6.44
N ALA A 31 6.81 -12.39 6.46
CA ALA A 31 7.17 -13.10 7.71
C ALA A 31 8.47 -12.56 8.33
N CYS A 32 9.52 -12.39 7.53
CA CYS A 32 10.79 -11.80 8.00
C CYS A 32 10.61 -10.37 8.51
N THR A 33 9.78 -9.58 7.81
CA THR A 33 9.47 -8.20 8.19
C THR A 33 8.65 -8.18 9.48
N PHE A 34 7.66 -9.06 9.63
CA PHE A 34 6.90 -9.19 10.87
C PHE A 34 7.83 -9.43 12.07
N ILE A 35 8.73 -10.41 11.97
CA ILE A 35 9.71 -10.72 13.03
C ILE A 35 10.58 -9.49 13.32
N THR A 36 11.10 -8.83 12.29
CA THR A 36 11.95 -7.64 12.46
C THR A 36 11.19 -6.50 13.15
N LEU A 37 9.93 -6.29 12.80
CA LEU A 37 9.08 -5.23 13.36
C LEU A 37 8.62 -5.50 14.81
N LEU A 38 8.83 -6.70 15.34
CA LEU A 38 8.69 -6.96 16.78
C LEU A 38 9.79 -6.25 17.61
N PHE A 39 10.94 -5.99 17.00
CA PHE A 39 12.12 -5.44 17.70
C PHE A 39 12.39 -3.99 17.31
N GLU A 40 12.10 -3.58 16.08
CA GLU A 40 12.42 -2.24 15.58
C GLU A 40 11.29 -1.63 14.75
N ASN A 41 11.00 -0.35 14.98
CA ASN A 41 9.99 0.36 14.20
C ASN A 41 10.54 0.75 12.82
N VAL A 42 9.68 0.74 11.79
CA VAL A 42 10.07 1.22 10.45
C VAL A 42 10.61 2.66 10.55
N PRO A 43 11.86 2.94 10.14
CA PRO A 43 12.57 4.15 10.52
C PRO A 43 12.21 5.35 9.64
N TYR A 44 10.94 5.77 9.62
CA TYR A 44 10.50 7.03 8.99
C TYR A 44 9.39 7.74 9.77
N GLY A 45 9.16 9.02 9.47
CA GLY A 45 8.19 9.83 10.18
C GLY A 45 8.62 10.05 11.62
N ARG A 46 7.76 9.76 12.61
CA ARG A 46 8.09 9.96 14.03
C ARG A 46 9.28 9.13 14.52
N TYR A 47 9.56 8.00 13.87
CA TYR A 47 10.66 7.08 14.20
C TYR A 47 11.91 7.26 13.32
N ALA A 48 11.97 8.33 12.51
CA ALA A 48 13.13 8.61 11.68
C ALA A 48 14.41 8.80 12.54
N THR A 49 15.50 8.15 12.10
CA THR A 49 16.82 8.17 12.74
C THR A 49 17.92 8.16 11.67
N SER A 50 19.06 8.79 11.94
CA SER A 50 20.21 8.87 11.03
C SER A 50 20.94 7.54 10.83
N LYS A 51 20.66 6.52 11.67
CA LYS A 51 21.19 5.15 11.53
C LYS A 51 20.91 4.55 10.15
N TYR A 52 19.81 4.96 9.49
CA TYR A 52 19.32 4.39 8.23
C TYR A 52 19.64 5.27 7.01
N GLY A 53 20.74 6.01 7.07
CA GLY A 53 21.26 6.81 5.97
C GLY A 53 20.90 8.29 6.05
N PHE A 54 21.33 9.03 5.03
CA PHE A 54 21.16 10.48 4.97
C PHE A 54 19.68 10.87 4.82
N PRO A 55 19.29 12.07 5.32
CA PRO A 55 17.90 12.53 5.24
C PRO A 55 17.52 12.92 3.81
N VAL A 56 16.41 12.36 3.33
CA VAL A 56 15.76 12.74 2.06
C VAL A 56 14.53 13.59 2.37
N ASN A 57 14.30 14.67 1.61
CA ASN A 57 13.11 15.50 1.78
C ASN A 57 11.84 14.65 1.69
N ALA A 58 10.92 14.80 2.64
CA ALA A 58 9.76 13.92 2.74
C ALA A 58 8.87 13.94 1.49
N ARG A 59 8.60 15.12 0.89
CA ARG A 59 7.76 15.21 -0.31
C ARG A 59 8.43 14.53 -1.49
N PHE A 60 9.72 14.77 -1.67
CA PHE A 60 10.50 14.13 -2.73
C PHE A 60 10.55 12.62 -2.54
N ALA A 61 10.84 12.15 -1.32
CA ALA A 61 10.90 10.73 -0.99
C ALA A 61 9.57 10.04 -1.32
N TRP A 62 8.45 10.56 -0.84
CA TRP A 62 7.12 9.98 -1.09
C TRP A 62 6.70 10.07 -2.56
N PHE A 63 7.05 11.15 -3.27
CA PHE A 63 6.76 11.22 -4.71
C PHE A 63 7.54 10.17 -5.47
N VAL A 64 8.87 10.12 -5.29
CA VAL A 64 9.74 9.26 -6.09
C VAL A 64 9.62 7.78 -5.70
N GLN A 65 9.43 7.45 -4.42
CA GLN A 65 9.34 6.05 -4.00
C GLN A 65 8.06 5.35 -4.50
N GLU A 66 6.95 6.09 -4.62
CA GLU A 66 5.64 5.53 -5.02
C GLU A 66 5.47 5.53 -6.55
N LEU A 67 6.18 6.43 -7.25
CA LEU A 67 6.06 6.62 -8.69
C LEU A 67 6.28 5.34 -9.53
N PRO A 68 7.19 4.41 -9.20
CA PRO A 68 7.35 3.17 -9.95
C PRO A 68 6.10 2.29 -9.93
N ALA A 69 5.34 2.26 -8.84
CA ALA A 69 4.10 1.50 -8.75
C ALA A 69 2.99 2.08 -9.64
N LEU A 70 3.18 3.29 -10.19
CA LEU A 70 2.33 3.88 -11.22
C LEU A 70 2.93 3.72 -12.62
N LEU A 71 4.14 4.26 -12.84
CA LEU A 71 4.72 4.38 -14.18
C LEU A 71 5.10 3.02 -14.79
N LEU A 72 5.66 2.10 -14.00
CA LEU A 72 6.05 0.80 -14.54
C LEU A 72 4.82 0.00 -14.99
N PRO A 73 3.74 -0.11 -14.20
CA PRO A 73 2.46 -0.59 -14.67
C PRO A 73 1.88 0.10 -15.92
N MET A 74 1.94 1.43 -16.01
CA MET A 74 1.47 2.14 -17.21
C MET A 74 2.28 1.72 -18.44
N CYS A 75 3.60 1.63 -18.31
CA CYS A 75 4.49 1.17 -19.36
C CYS A 75 4.18 -0.27 -19.79
N LEU A 76 3.84 -1.16 -18.85
CA LEU A 76 3.39 -2.51 -19.17
C LEU A 76 2.12 -2.46 -20.02
N LEU A 77 1.08 -1.74 -19.58
CA LEU A 77 -0.19 -1.69 -20.32
C LEU A 77 -0.09 -1.05 -21.72
N LEU A 78 0.80 -0.07 -21.89
CA LEU A 78 0.96 0.64 -23.17
C LEU A 78 1.83 -0.12 -24.19
N TRP A 79 2.75 -0.97 -23.71
CA TRP A 79 3.76 -1.62 -24.56
C TRP A 79 3.74 -3.14 -24.52
N THR A 80 2.66 -3.71 -23.98
CA THR A 80 2.36 -5.15 -24.01
C THR A 80 0.88 -5.30 -24.33
N SER A 81 0.55 -6.01 -25.40
CA SER A 81 -0.84 -6.23 -25.82
C SER A 81 -1.30 -7.62 -25.39
N SER A 82 -2.40 -7.69 -24.63
CA SER A 82 -3.02 -8.95 -24.25
C SER A 82 -4.54 -8.84 -24.35
N SER A 83 -5.19 -9.91 -24.77
CA SER A 83 -6.66 -10.00 -24.79
C SER A 83 -7.26 -9.90 -23.39
N LYS A 84 -6.49 -10.13 -22.31
CA LYS A 84 -7.00 -10.01 -20.94
C LYS A 84 -7.32 -8.57 -20.56
N THR A 85 -6.63 -7.57 -21.10
CA THR A 85 -6.89 -6.15 -20.78
C THR A 85 -8.20 -5.61 -21.38
N SER A 86 -8.84 -6.35 -22.30
CA SER A 86 -10.18 -6.04 -22.80
C SER A 86 -11.31 -6.66 -21.97
N LEU A 87 -10.99 -7.53 -21.00
CA LEU A 87 -11.97 -8.19 -20.14
C LEU A 87 -12.35 -7.28 -18.96
N LEU A 88 -13.65 -7.13 -18.73
CA LEU A 88 -14.18 -6.22 -17.71
C LEU A 88 -13.64 -6.47 -16.28
N PRO A 89 -13.54 -7.71 -15.77
CA PRO A 89 -12.95 -7.95 -14.45
C PRO A 89 -11.53 -7.40 -14.32
N ASN A 90 -10.69 -7.65 -15.32
CA ASN A 90 -9.30 -7.22 -15.36
C ASN A 90 -9.23 -5.68 -15.43
N GLN A 91 -10.05 -5.05 -16.27
CA GLN A 91 -10.13 -3.59 -16.38
C GLN A 91 -10.48 -2.92 -15.04
N LEU A 92 -11.47 -3.46 -14.33
CA LEU A 92 -11.90 -2.93 -13.04
C LEU A 92 -10.82 -3.07 -11.97
N LEU A 93 -10.16 -4.23 -11.87
CA LEU A 93 -9.07 -4.44 -10.92
C LEU A 93 -7.84 -3.58 -11.25
N ILE A 94 -7.48 -3.48 -12.52
CA ILE A 94 -6.43 -2.57 -12.98
C ILE A 94 -6.80 -1.12 -12.61
N ALA A 95 -8.04 -0.70 -12.85
CA ALA A 95 -8.51 0.64 -12.51
C ALA A 95 -8.47 0.92 -11.00
N MET A 96 -8.86 -0.03 -10.15
CA MET A 96 -8.73 0.07 -8.68
C MET A 96 -7.26 0.31 -8.28
N TYR A 97 -6.35 -0.52 -8.79
CA TYR A 97 -4.92 -0.38 -8.51
C TYR A 97 -4.39 1.00 -8.94
N PHE A 98 -4.74 1.45 -10.15
CA PHE A 98 -4.32 2.77 -10.64
C PHE A 98 -4.93 3.93 -9.87
N LEU A 99 -6.20 3.84 -9.48
CA LEU A 99 -6.87 4.88 -8.71
C LEU A 99 -6.19 5.07 -7.34
N HIS A 100 -5.78 3.98 -6.69
CA HIS A 100 -4.95 4.05 -5.49
C HIS A 100 -3.62 4.78 -5.77
N TYR A 101 -2.84 4.32 -6.75
CA TYR A 101 -1.50 4.86 -6.98
C TYR A 101 -1.47 6.26 -7.58
N VAL A 102 -2.49 6.68 -8.32
CA VAL A 102 -2.67 8.10 -8.70
C VAL A 102 -2.85 8.95 -7.46
N GLN A 103 -3.69 8.51 -6.51
CA GLN A 103 -3.83 9.21 -5.24
C GLN A 103 -2.51 9.21 -4.46
N ARG A 104 -1.86 8.05 -4.30
CA ARG A 104 -0.70 7.87 -3.43
C ARG A 104 0.59 8.49 -3.99
N ALA A 105 0.81 8.43 -5.30
CA ALA A 105 2.02 8.96 -5.95
C ALA A 105 1.84 10.40 -6.45
N CYS A 106 0.68 10.76 -7.03
CA CYS A 106 0.52 12.05 -7.68
C CYS A 106 -0.23 13.10 -6.86
N ILE A 107 -1.00 12.71 -5.84
CA ILE A 107 -1.79 13.66 -5.03
C ILE A 107 -1.24 13.77 -3.61
N TYR A 108 -1.10 12.65 -2.90
CA TYR A 108 -0.69 12.61 -1.50
C TYR A 108 0.64 13.34 -1.23
N PRO A 109 1.74 13.12 -1.98
CA PRO A 109 3.04 13.68 -1.65
C PRO A 109 3.07 15.21 -1.73
N PHE A 110 2.30 15.79 -2.67
CA PHE A 110 2.19 17.23 -2.86
C PHE A 110 1.31 17.90 -1.78
N LEU A 111 0.51 17.12 -1.06
CA LEU A 111 -0.33 17.59 0.04
C LEU A 111 0.31 17.39 1.42
N ILE A 112 1.51 16.81 1.50
CA ILE A 112 2.24 16.63 2.76
C ILE A 112 2.58 18.00 3.38
N ARG A 113 2.21 18.18 4.65
CA ARG A 113 2.50 19.37 5.47
C ARG A 113 3.47 19.04 6.61
N GLY A 114 4.66 19.61 6.54
CA GLY A 114 5.74 19.33 7.48
C GLY A 114 6.21 17.87 7.42
N GLY A 115 6.73 17.37 8.54
CA GLY A 115 7.23 16.00 8.66
C GLY A 115 8.75 15.92 8.73
N LYS A 116 9.25 14.90 9.43
CA LYS A 116 10.68 14.63 9.49
C LYS A 116 11.15 14.12 8.11
N PRO A 117 12.38 14.45 7.68
CA PRO A 117 12.99 13.82 6.51
C PRO A 117 12.96 12.29 6.61
N THR A 118 12.82 11.63 5.46
CA THR A 118 12.83 10.17 5.35
C THR A 118 14.27 9.69 5.23
N PRO A 119 14.75 8.74 6.06
CA PRO A 119 16.07 8.15 5.86
C PRO A 119 16.20 7.44 4.52
N PHE A 120 17.36 7.59 3.87
CA PHE A 120 17.60 7.07 2.52
C PHE A 120 17.30 5.57 2.37
N ALA A 121 17.65 4.74 3.36
CA ALA A 121 17.39 3.29 3.26
C ALA A 121 15.89 2.97 3.22
N SER A 122 15.05 3.67 4.00
CA SER A 122 13.59 3.49 3.94
C SER A 122 13.02 3.91 2.59
N PHE A 123 13.50 5.05 2.07
CA PHE A 123 13.12 5.54 0.75
C PHE A 123 13.50 4.56 -0.37
N ALA A 124 14.75 4.06 -0.37
CA ALA A 124 15.24 3.13 -1.38
C ALA A 124 14.50 1.78 -1.34
N LEU A 125 14.24 1.25 -0.15
CA LEU A 125 13.45 0.02 0.01
C LEU A 125 12.01 0.18 -0.49
N ALA A 126 11.37 1.32 -0.20
CA ALA A 126 10.03 1.61 -0.71
C ALA A 126 10.00 1.72 -2.25
N PHE A 127 11.02 2.35 -2.85
CA PHE A 127 11.17 2.43 -4.30
C PHE A 127 11.29 1.03 -4.93
N VAL A 128 12.18 0.19 -4.41
CA VAL A 128 12.37 -1.19 -4.90
C VAL A 128 11.08 -2.00 -4.73
N PHE A 129 10.41 -1.88 -3.58
CA PHE A 129 9.13 -2.52 -3.33
C PHE A 129 8.06 -2.08 -4.35
N CYS A 130 7.97 -0.78 -4.65
CA CYS A 130 7.00 -0.27 -5.63
C CYS A 130 7.27 -0.77 -7.06
N CYS A 131 8.54 -0.87 -7.46
CA CYS A 131 8.90 -1.53 -8.72
C CYS A 131 8.45 -2.99 -8.73
N TYR A 132 8.81 -3.73 -7.67
CA TYR A 132 8.55 -5.16 -7.54
C TYR A 132 7.06 -5.47 -7.54
N ASN A 133 6.31 -4.82 -6.65
CA ASN A 133 4.88 -5.02 -6.49
C ASN A 133 4.12 -4.52 -7.71
N GLY A 134 4.46 -3.35 -8.24
CA GLY A 134 3.78 -2.82 -9.42
C GLY A 134 3.93 -3.70 -10.64
N PHE A 135 5.14 -4.20 -10.90
CA PHE A 135 5.36 -5.18 -11.95
C PHE A 135 4.53 -6.45 -11.71
N MET A 136 4.65 -7.07 -10.54
CA MET A 136 3.98 -8.33 -10.21
C MET A 136 2.46 -8.23 -10.38
N GLN A 137 1.84 -7.21 -9.79
CA GLN A 137 0.39 -7.06 -9.76
C GLN A 137 -0.19 -6.81 -11.16
N ILE A 138 0.38 -5.85 -11.90
CA ILE A 138 -0.19 -5.44 -13.16
C ILE A 138 0.23 -6.35 -14.30
N ARG A 139 1.42 -6.97 -14.26
CA ARG A 139 1.77 -7.99 -15.23
C ARG A 139 0.83 -9.19 -15.11
N TYR A 140 0.59 -9.69 -13.89
CA TYR A 140 -0.36 -10.78 -13.67
C TYR A 140 -1.77 -10.41 -14.16
N LEU A 141 -2.32 -9.27 -13.73
CA LEU A 141 -3.68 -8.86 -14.08
C LEU A 141 -3.88 -8.57 -15.57
N SER A 142 -2.85 -8.05 -16.24
CA SER A 142 -2.94 -7.69 -17.66
C SER A 142 -2.67 -8.85 -18.62
N HIS A 143 -1.99 -9.92 -18.18
CA HIS A 143 -1.56 -11.01 -19.08
C HIS A 143 -2.07 -12.39 -18.69
N TYR A 144 -2.21 -12.70 -17.40
CA TYR A 144 -2.42 -14.07 -16.93
C TYR A 144 -3.72 -14.27 -16.16
N ALA A 145 -4.28 -13.23 -15.55
CA ALA A 145 -5.49 -13.37 -14.75
C ALA A 145 -6.70 -13.73 -15.62
N GLU A 146 -7.27 -14.90 -15.35
CA GLU A 146 -8.48 -15.41 -15.99
C GLU A 146 -9.62 -15.43 -15.00
N TYR A 147 -10.79 -14.96 -15.44
CA TYR A 147 -11.99 -14.92 -14.63
C TYR A 147 -13.17 -15.50 -15.42
N PRO A 148 -14.10 -16.22 -14.75
CA PRO A 148 -15.35 -16.63 -15.37
C PRO A 148 -16.14 -15.43 -15.89
N ALA A 149 -16.97 -15.63 -16.93
CA ALA A 149 -17.78 -14.56 -17.53
C ALA A 149 -18.70 -13.84 -16.52
N TYR A 150 -19.11 -14.54 -15.44
CA TYR A 150 -19.95 -14.00 -14.37
C TYR A 150 -19.14 -13.35 -13.22
N TRP A 151 -17.82 -13.22 -13.32
CA TRP A 151 -17.01 -12.86 -12.16
C TRP A 151 -17.37 -11.50 -11.56
N VAL A 152 -17.72 -10.50 -12.39
CA VAL A 152 -18.12 -9.17 -11.89
C VAL A 152 -19.42 -9.17 -11.10
N THR A 153 -20.26 -10.21 -11.24
CA THR A 153 -21.47 -10.40 -10.43
C THR A 153 -21.27 -11.43 -9.31
N HIS A 154 -20.09 -12.07 -9.24
CA HIS A 154 -19.77 -13.03 -8.20
C HIS A 154 -19.65 -12.33 -6.83
N PRO A 155 -20.14 -12.93 -5.72
CA PRO A 155 -20.09 -12.32 -4.40
C PRO A 155 -18.69 -11.87 -3.97
N CYS A 156 -17.63 -12.63 -4.28
CA CYS A 156 -16.26 -12.24 -3.95
C CYS A 156 -15.85 -10.92 -4.64
N PHE A 157 -16.20 -10.76 -5.92
CA PHE A 157 -15.89 -9.53 -6.65
C PHE A 157 -16.68 -8.34 -6.10
N LEU A 158 -17.98 -8.51 -5.85
CA LEU A 158 -18.84 -7.44 -5.33
C LEU A 158 -18.41 -7.01 -3.93
N ILE A 159 -18.27 -7.95 -3.00
CA ILE A 159 -17.84 -7.66 -1.62
C ILE A 159 -16.42 -7.11 -1.63
N GLY A 160 -15.51 -7.69 -2.41
CA GLY A 160 -14.13 -7.22 -2.54
C GLY A 160 -14.05 -5.78 -3.07
N SER A 161 -14.86 -5.44 -4.08
CA SER A 161 -14.95 -4.08 -4.63
C SER A 161 -15.48 -3.07 -3.60
N VAL A 162 -16.50 -3.45 -2.83
CA VAL A 162 -17.04 -2.61 -1.76
C VAL A 162 -16.01 -2.39 -0.65
N LEU A 163 -15.34 -3.45 -0.21
CA LEU A 163 -14.27 -3.37 0.79
C LEU A 163 -13.11 -2.50 0.28
N TRP A 164 -12.72 -2.67 -0.99
CA TRP A 164 -11.70 -1.84 -1.63
C TRP A 164 -12.06 -0.36 -1.57
N PHE A 165 -13.26 0.00 -2.02
CA PHE A 165 -13.71 1.39 -2.04
C PHE A 165 -13.82 2.00 -0.63
N VAL A 166 -14.42 1.27 0.31
CA VAL A 166 -14.56 1.74 1.71
C VAL A 166 -13.19 1.92 2.35
N GLY A 167 -12.28 0.96 2.15
CA GLY A 167 -10.90 1.03 2.64
C GLY A 167 -10.14 2.24 2.08
N TRP A 168 -10.18 2.42 0.76
CA TRP A 168 -9.56 3.54 0.07
C TRP A 168 -10.12 4.89 0.59
N PHE A 169 -11.44 5.01 0.70
CA PHE A 169 -12.08 6.21 1.24
C PHE A 169 -11.61 6.53 2.66
N ILE A 170 -11.59 5.53 3.56
CA ILE A 170 -11.11 5.68 4.94
C ILE A 170 -9.64 6.11 4.96
N ASN A 171 -8.80 5.52 4.10
CA ASN A 171 -7.38 5.90 3.99
C ASN A 171 -7.23 7.37 3.60
N VAL A 172 -7.85 7.78 2.50
CA VAL A 172 -7.78 9.16 1.97
C VAL A 172 -8.34 10.18 2.95
N GLN A 173 -9.49 9.88 3.57
CA GLN A 173 -10.10 10.75 4.59
C GLN A 173 -9.20 10.88 5.82
N SER A 174 -8.62 9.78 6.29
CA SER A 174 -7.76 9.77 7.47
C SER A 174 -6.45 10.53 7.21
N ASP A 175 -5.82 10.34 6.05
CA ASP A 175 -4.67 11.13 5.63
C ASP A 175 -5.02 12.62 5.49
N HIS A 176 -6.25 12.94 5.03
CA HIS A 176 -6.76 14.31 5.02
C HIS A 176 -6.86 14.90 6.43
N ILE A 177 -7.35 14.15 7.41
CA ILE A 177 -7.41 14.60 8.80
C ILE A 177 -5.98 14.84 9.32
N LEU A 178 -5.08 13.88 9.14
CA LEU A 178 -3.70 13.96 9.65
C LEU A 178 -2.94 15.16 9.11
N ARG A 179 -3.02 15.44 7.81
CA ARG A 179 -2.32 16.61 7.22
C ARG A 179 -2.87 17.94 7.70
N ASN A 180 -4.16 18.00 8.05
CA ASN A 180 -4.79 19.22 8.54
C ASN A 180 -4.63 19.44 10.05
N LEU A 181 -4.02 18.50 10.78
CA LEU A 181 -3.60 18.74 12.17
C LEU A 181 -2.52 19.83 12.26
N ARG A 182 -1.76 20.05 11.19
CA ARG A 182 -0.67 21.03 11.14
C ARG A 182 -1.04 22.18 10.21
N LYS A 183 -0.88 23.41 10.71
CA LYS A 183 -0.80 24.59 9.84
C LYS A 183 0.57 24.58 9.12
N PRO A 184 0.68 25.22 7.94
CA PRO A 184 1.98 25.38 7.28
C PRO A 184 3.02 25.97 8.25
N GLY A 185 4.17 25.28 8.41
CA GLY A 185 5.24 25.67 9.34
C GLY A 185 5.19 25.02 10.74
N GLU A 186 4.07 24.40 11.14
CA GLU A 186 3.98 23.70 12.43
C GLU A 186 4.66 22.32 12.39
N THR A 187 5.46 22.01 13.42
CA THR A 187 6.19 20.74 13.56
C THR A 187 5.65 19.83 14.67
N GLY A 188 4.81 20.37 15.55
CA GLY A 188 4.19 19.63 16.66
C GLY A 188 3.30 18.48 16.19
N TYR A 189 3.17 17.46 17.05
CA TYR A 189 2.16 16.41 16.89
C TYR A 189 0.91 16.78 17.69
N LYS A 190 -0.26 16.39 17.18
CA LYS A 190 -1.56 16.55 17.83
C LYS A 190 -2.31 15.22 17.80
N VAL A 191 -3.28 15.04 18.68
CA VAL A 191 -4.18 13.90 18.68
C VAL A 191 -5.18 14.05 17.53
N PRO A 192 -5.24 13.12 16.56
CA PRO A 192 -6.23 13.18 15.48
C PRO A 192 -7.65 13.00 16.02
N LYS A 193 -8.62 13.74 15.47
CA LYS A 193 -10.05 13.66 15.78
C LYS A 193 -10.86 13.66 14.48
N GLY A 194 -12.04 13.06 14.50
CA GLY A 194 -12.94 12.88 13.36
C GLY A 194 -12.76 11.54 12.64
N GLY A 195 -13.81 11.10 11.94
CA GLY A 195 -13.83 9.87 11.16
C GLY A 195 -13.45 8.63 11.99
N MET A 196 -12.68 7.72 11.38
CA MET A 196 -12.25 6.49 12.06
C MET A 196 -11.26 6.74 13.21
N PHE A 197 -10.67 7.93 13.33
CA PHE A 197 -9.82 8.24 14.48
C PHE A 197 -10.59 8.31 15.80
N GLU A 198 -11.93 8.42 15.79
CA GLU A 198 -12.73 8.32 17.02
C GLU A 198 -12.66 6.92 17.65
N TYR A 199 -12.39 5.90 16.84
CA TYR A 199 -12.36 4.50 17.29
C TYR A 199 -10.93 3.95 17.38
N VAL A 200 -10.05 4.32 16.46
CA VAL A 200 -8.74 3.69 16.32
C VAL A 200 -7.60 4.68 16.08
N SER A 201 -6.38 4.35 16.52
CA SER A 201 -5.19 5.20 16.34
C SER A 201 -4.64 5.17 14.92
N GLY A 202 -4.71 4.02 14.26
CA GLY A 202 -4.19 3.78 12.91
C GLY A 202 -5.29 3.85 11.85
N ALA A 203 -6.16 4.87 11.88
CA ALA A 203 -7.33 4.93 10.99
C ALA A 203 -6.97 4.86 9.48
N ASN A 204 -5.94 5.56 9.04
CA ASN A 204 -5.46 5.47 7.65
C ASN A 204 -4.92 4.08 7.31
N PHE A 205 -4.22 3.46 8.25
CA PHE A 205 -3.70 2.10 8.12
C PHE A 205 -4.82 1.06 8.05
N LEU A 206 -5.86 1.18 8.88
CA LEU A 206 -7.06 0.33 8.79
C LEU A 206 -7.70 0.43 7.40
N GLY A 207 -7.85 1.65 6.89
CA GLY A 207 -8.39 1.88 5.55
C GLY A 207 -7.59 1.13 4.49
N GLU A 208 -6.27 1.29 4.49
CA GLU A 208 -5.38 0.68 3.48
C GLU A 208 -5.31 -0.86 3.59
N ILE A 209 -5.32 -1.41 4.81
CA ILE A 209 -5.41 -2.86 5.03
C ILE A 209 -6.73 -3.39 4.47
N THR A 210 -7.84 -2.71 4.75
CA THR A 210 -9.18 -3.08 4.25
C THR A 210 -9.23 -2.98 2.72
N GLU A 211 -8.60 -1.95 2.16
CA GLU A 211 -8.52 -1.71 0.73
C GLU A 211 -7.88 -2.91 0.02
N TRP A 212 -6.68 -3.31 0.43
CA TRP A 212 -5.94 -4.40 -0.22
C TRP A 212 -6.51 -5.78 0.09
N ALA A 213 -7.17 -5.96 1.25
CA ALA A 213 -7.97 -7.15 1.51
C ALA A 213 -9.15 -7.27 0.54
N GLY A 214 -9.85 -6.16 0.28
CA GLY A 214 -10.91 -6.09 -0.74
C GLY A 214 -10.39 -6.37 -2.14
N PHE A 215 -9.24 -5.77 -2.50
CA PHE A 215 -8.56 -6.03 -3.78
C PHE A 215 -8.22 -7.52 -3.96
N THR A 216 -7.73 -8.17 -2.91
CA THR A 216 -7.42 -9.61 -2.91
C THR A 216 -8.68 -10.45 -3.09
N LEU A 217 -9.77 -10.11 -2.39
CA LEU A 217 -11.03 -10.84 -2.51
C LEU A 217 -11.63 -10.73 -3.91
N ALA A 218 -11.52 -9.56 -4.55
CA ALA A 218 -12.00 -9.33 -5.92
C ALA A 218 -11.08 -9.92 -6.99
N GLY A 219 -9.76 -9.82 -6.81
CA GLY A 219 -8.74 -10.31 -7.75
C GLY A 219 -8.42 -11.79 -7.60
N HIS A 220 -8.73 -12.39 -6.45
CA HIS A 220 -8.64 -13.82 -6.16
C HIS A 220 -7.34 -14.49 -6.66
N SER A 221 -6.20 -13.86 -6.35
CA SER A 221 -4.89 -14.29 -6.82
C SER A 221 -3.86 -14.34 -5.70
N VAL A 222 -2.87 -15.22 -5.84
CA VAL A 222 -1.74 -15.32 -4.89
C VAL A 222 -0.94 -14.02 -4.82
N HIS A 223 -0.79 -13.33 -5.96
CA HIS A 223 -0.11 -12.05 -6.09
C HIS A 223 -0.77 -10.95 -5.24
N SER A 224 -2.09 -10.80 -5.36
CA SER A 224 -2.84 -9.83 -4.57
C SER A 224 -2.85 -10.17 -3.08
N ALA A 225 -2.98 -11.45 -2.74
CA ALA A 225 -2.90 -11.91 -1.36
C ALA A 225 -1.53 -11.63 -0.72
N ALA A 226 -0.44 -11.85 -1.46
CA ALA A 226 0.91 -11.53 -1.00
C ALA A 226 1.06 -10.04 -0.67
N PHE A 227 0.56 -9.17 -1.54
CA PHE A 227 0.59 -7.73 -1.30
C PHE A 227 -0.27 -7.30 -0.11
N ALA A 228 -1.48 -7.83 0.00
CA ALA A 228 -2.37 -7.50 1.13
C ALA A 228 -1.78 -7.95 2.48
N ILE A 229 -1.20 -9.15 2.54
CA ILE A 229 -0.57 -9.66 3.76
C ILE A 229 0.69 -8.86 4.11
N PHE A 230 1.55 -8.55 3.14
CA PHE A 230 2.73 -7.72 3.37
C PHE A 230 2.33 -6.33 3.90
N THR A 231 1.34 -5.71 3.29
CA THR A 231 0.79 -4.41 3.73
C THR A 231 0.22 -4.50 5.15
N ALA A 232 -0.57 -5.53 5.45
CA ALA A 232 -1.14 -5.74 6.78
C ALA A 232 -0.05 -5.86 7.86
N VAL A 233 1.01 -6.64 7.61
CA VAL A 233 2.13 -6.79 8.55
C VAL A 233 2.79 -5.46 8.86
N VAL A 234 3.16 -4.70 7.82
CA VAL A 234 3.89 -3.44 7.98
C VAL A 234 3.01 -2.40 8.68
N LEU A 235 1.77 -2.24 8.22
CA LEU A 235 0.86 -1.22 8.71
C LEU A 235 0.31 -1.53 10.10
N ALA A 236 0.04 -2.81 10.43
CA ALA A 236 -0.40 -3.19 11.77
C ALA A 236 0.69 -2.97 12.81
N SER A 237 1.92 -3.38 12.52
CA SER A 237 3.07 -3.12 13.40
C SER A 237 3.26 -1.61 13.62
N ARG A 238 3.11 -0.82 12.55
CA ARG A 238 3.18 0.64 12.62
C ARG A 238 2.04 1.25 13.43
N ALA A 239 0.82 0.74 13.31
CA ALA A 239 -0.33 1.18 14.08
C ALA A 239 -0.11 0.95 15.57
N VAL A 240 0.38 -0.23 15.96
CA VAL A 240 0.72 -0.57 17.35
C VAL A 240 1.74 0.42 17.91
N ALA A 241 2.81 0.70 17.15
CA ALA A 241 3.82 1.67 17.53
C ALA A 241 3.22 3.07 17.69
N HIS A 242 2.32 3.48 16.78
CA HIS A 242 1.65 4.78 16.85
C HIS A 242 0.75 4.89 18.07
N HIS A 243 -0.04 3.86 18.36
CA HIS A 243 -0.91 3.80 19.52
C HIS A 243 -0.12 3.92 20.84
N LYS A 244 0.93 3.10 21.01
CA LYS A 244 1.83 3.17 22.17
C LYS A 244 2.45 4.56 22.34
N TRP A 245 2.91 5.15 21.24
CA TRP A 245 3.49 6.48 21.25
C TRP A 245 2.47 7.56 21.64
N TYR A 246 1.23 7.47 21.16
CA TYR A 246 0.18 8.43 21.51
C TYR A 246 -0.17 8.37 23.00
N LEU A 247 -0.33 7.17 23.56
CA LEU A 247 -0.57 6.96 25.00
C LEU A 247 0.56 7.53 25.87
N ALA A 248 1.81 7.39 25.43
CA ALA A 248 2.96 7.90 26.16
C ALA A 248 3.16 9.42 26.00
N LYS A 249 2.73 10.00 24.87
CA LYS A 249 3.01 11.41 24.54
C LYS A 249 1.94 12.37 25.03
N PHE A 250 0.68 11.95 25.05
CA PHE A 250 -0.46 12.82 25.36
C PHE A 250 -1.21 12.27 26.58
N GLU A 251 -1.22 13.06 27.66
CA GLU A 251 -1.96 12.71 28.87
C GLU A 251 -3.48 12.62 28.62
N ASP A 252 -3.99 13.43 27.68
CA ASP A 252 -5.39 13.51 27.27
C ASP A 252 -5.75 12.55 26.11
N TYR A 253 -4.89 11.59 25.77
CA TYR A 253 -5.19 10.62 24.72
C TYR A 253 -6.39 9.74 25.09
N PRO A 254 -7.42 9.58 24.22
CA PRO A 254 -8.58 8.76 24.54
C PRO A 254 -8.21 7.28 24.73
N LYS A 255 -8.27 6.80 25.98
CA LYS A 255 -7.92 5.43 26.36
C LYS A 255 -8.88 4.36 25.81
N SER A 256 -10.06 4.77 25.35
CA SER A 256 -11.04 3.90 24.70
C SER A 256 -10.64 3.53 23.26
N ARG A 257 -9.79 4.34 22.60
CA ARG A 257 -9.34 4.07 21.23
C ARG A 257 -8.55 2.77 21.19
N LYS A 258 -8.73 2.04 20.10
CA LYS A 258 -7.99 0.82 19.79
C LYS A 258 -6.88 1.11 18.77
N VAL A 259 -6.06 0.13 18.47
CA VAL A 259 -4.93 0.26 17.54
C VAL A 259 -5.43 0.36 16.10
N LEU A 260 -6.23 -0.60 15.66
CA LEU A 260 -6.66 -0.82 14.28
C LEU A 260 -8.10 -1.30 14.12
N ILE A 261 -8.55 -2.28 14.90
CA ILE A 261 -9.89 -2.86 14.80
C ILE A 261 -10.78 -2.19 15.83
N PRO A 262 -11.81 -1.44 15.42
CA PRO A 262 -12.72 -0.77 16.34
C PRO A 262 -13.23 -1.73 17.42
N PHE A 263 -13.19 -1.27 18.66
CA PHE A 263 -13.66 -2.00 19.86
C PHE A 263 -12.91 -3.30 20.22
N LEU A 264 -11.99 -3.79 19.37
CA LEU A 264 -11.27 -5.05 19.58
C LEU A 264 -9.76 -4.84 19.79
N PHE A 265 -9.05 -4.40 18.76
CA PHE A 265 -7.59 -4.38 18.73
C PHE A 265 -7.03 -3.03 18.37
#